data_AF-A0A9Q4L950-F1
#
_entry.id   AF-A0A9Q4L950-F1
#
_cell.length_a   1.000
_cell.length_b   1.000
_cell.length_c   1.000
_cell.angle_alpha   90.00
_cell.angle_beta   90.00
_cell.angle_gamma   90.00
#
_symmetry.space_group_name_H-M   'P 1'
#
loop_
_entity.id
_entity.type
_entity.pdbx_description
1 polymer ?
#
loop_
_entity_poly.entity_id
_entity_poly.type
_entity_poly.pdbx_seq_one_letter_code
_entity_poly.pdbx_strand_id
1 'polypeptide(L)'
;MGRLANNFAVALAECFHAGNTERTTIDALLKSYAGNATVKKSTLEETFADTLADLESDVGDEDSGGDESPTVIPLDVFLDDHVEKVIKHVPTDASADARYTWVLDTGERVETVRQHNALNHFADEIHDVSEYVVARETSDACDLAWYLYVRLFIRENKVEREETGERTLAIEDLQADLNRREVMSEIDDAATSRQIYLPDEDADYVWIPNKIIQFIVTDYEIDMQDLAREMDNRNQRGPRQSEVKDAASTQMRFWQLDRDFADFDGGDSDD
;
A
#
# COMPACT_ATOMS: atom_id res chain seq x y z
N MET A 1 7.62 3.71 -33.49
CA MET A 1 7.89 3.59 -32.05
C MET A 1 6.93 4.52 -31.31
N GLY A 2 6.37 4.12 -30.16
CA GLY A 2 5.48 5.00 -29.39
C GLY A 2 6.28 6.09 -28.66
N ARG A 3 5.71 7.29 -28.48
CA ARG A 3 6.34 8.43 -27.79
C ARG A 3 6.90 8.05 -26.41
N LEU A 4 6.18 7.19 -25.68
CA LEU A 4 6.60 6.70 -24.35
C LEU A 4 7.85 5.80 -24.40
N ALA A 5 7.96 4.94 -25.42
CA ALA A 5 9.12 4.06 -25.58
C ALA A 5 10.40 4.83 -25.94
N ASN A 6 10.25 5.88 -26.75
CA ASN A 6 11.36 6.79 -27.08
C ASN A 6 11.80 7.56 -25.82
N ASN A 7 10.86 8.22 -25.14
CA ASN A 7 11.14 8.98 -23.92
C ASN A 7 11.82 8.13 -22.83
N PHE A 8 11.43 6.86 -22.69
CA PHE A 8 12.05 5.95 -21.74
C PHE A 8 13.52 5.64 -22.07
N ALA A 9 13.84 5.35 -23.34
CA ALA A 9 15.22 5.08 -23.75
C ALA A 9 16.11 6.33 -23.67
N VAL A 10 15.57 7.50 -24.00
CA VAL A 10 16.24 8.81 -23.84
C VAL A 10 16.54 9.09 -22.37
N ALA A 11 15.54 8.94 -21.49
CA ALA A 11 15.72 9.10 -20.05
C ALA A 11 16.84 8.22 -19.50
N LEU A 12 16.84 6.93 -19.86
CA LEU A 12 17.90 6.01 -19.44
C LEU A 12 19.30 6.45 -19.89
N ALA A 13 19.43 7.00 -21.10
CA ALA A 13 20.71 7.52 -21.60
C ALA A 13 21.17 8.74 -20.79
N GLU A 14 20.25 9.66 -20.47
CA GLU A 14 20.52 10.82 -19.62
C GLU A 14 20.95 10.41 -18.19
N CYS A 15 20.26 9.45 -17.55
CA CYS A 15 20.62 9.02 -16.19
C CYS A 15 21.97 8.29 -16.16
N PHE A 16 22.24 7.47 -17.18
CA PHE A 16 23.53 6.79 -17.32
C PHE A 16 24.66 7.79 -17.54
N HIS A 17 24.47 8.77 -18.43
CA HIS A 17 25.45 9.82 -18.68
C HIS A 17 25.72 10.69 -17.45
N ALA A 18 24.70 10.97 -16.64
CA ALA A 18 24.83 11.68 -15.37
C ALA A 18 25.51 10.86 -14.26
N GLY A 19 25.76 9.57 -14.48
CA GLY A 19 26.35 8.68 -13.48
C GLY A 19 25.38 8.22 -12.39
N ASN A 20 24.07 8.37 -12.59
CA ASN A 20 23.04 8.03 -11.60
C ASN A 20 22.53 6.59 -11.69
N THR A 21 22.99 5.82 -12.68
CA THR A 21 22.49 4.46 -12.94
C THR A 21 23.56 3.64 -13.65
N GLU A 22 23.70 2.36 -13.29
CA GLU A 22 24.66 1.46 -13.94
C GLU A 22 24.15 0.82 -15.23
N ARG A 23 25.09 0.44 -16.11
CA ARG A 23 24.78 -0.18 -17.42
C ARG A 23 23.97 -1.47 -17.29
N THR A 24 24.27 -2.26 -16.27
CA THR A 24 23.56 -3.51 -15.94
C THR A 24 22.09 -3.23 -15.61
N THR A 25 21.82 -2.19 -14.83
CA THR A 25 20.48 -1.68 -14.53
C THR A 25 19.75 -1.24 -15.80
N ILE A 26 20.41 -0.48 -16.68
CA ILE A 26 19.84 -0.07 -17.98
C ILE A 26 19.38 -1.29 -18.79
N ASP A 27 20.22 -2.32 -18.91
CA ASP A 27 19.89 -3.51 -19.71
C ASP A 27 18.68 -4.28 -19.16
N ALA A 28 18.57 -4.39 -17.83
CA ALA A 28 17.43 -4.99 -17.15
C ALA A 28 16.14 -4.18 -17.38
N LEU A 29 16.23 -2.84 -17.28
CA LEU A 29 15.13 -1.92 -17.49
C LEU A 29 14.62 -1.94 -18.93
N LEU A 30 15.52 -1.90 -19.91
CA LEU A 30 15.20 -2.01 -21.33
C LEU A 30 14.50 -3.34 -21.65
N LYS A 31 15.00 -4.45 -21.10
CA LYS A 31 14.39 -5.78 -21.26
C LYS A 31 12.98 -5.84 -20.67
N SER A 32 12.81 -5.34 -19.45
CA SER A 32 11.54 -5.34 -18.74
C SER A 32 10.49 -4.48 -19.46
N TYR A 33 10.86 -3.26 -19.84
CA TYR A 33 9.98 -2.35 -20.57
C TYR A 33 9.59 -2.90 -21.94
N ALA A 34 10.55 -3.48 -22.68
CA ALA A 34 10.28 -4.15 -23.97
C ALA A 34 9.22 -5.26 -23.83
N GLY A 35 9.35 -6.09 -22.79
CA GLY A 35 8.39 -7.16 -22.49
C GLY A 35 6.99 -6.63 -22.19
N ASN A 36 6.89 -5.60 -21.35
CA ASN A 36 5.61 -5.05 -20.91
C ASN A 36 4.91 -4.22 -22.00
N ALA A 37 5.67 -3.41 -22.74
CA ALA A 37 5.13 -2.52 -23.78
C ALA A 37 4.96 -3.22 -25.15
N THR A 38 5.34 -4.50 -25.26
CA THR A 38 5.37 -5.24 -26.54
C THR A 38 6.18 -4.50 -27.61
N VAL A 39 7.29 -3.88 -27.20
CA VAL A 39 8.25 -3.21 -28.09
C VAL A 39 9.49 -4.09 -28.20
N LYS A 40 10.16 -4.11 -29.36
CA LYS A 40 11.41 -4.85 -29.50
C LYS A 40 12.51 -4.19 -28.65
N LYS A 41 13.19 -4.99 -27.80
CA LYS A 41 14.34 -4.52 -27.00
C LYS A 41 15.39 -3.82 -27.86
N SER A 42 15.72 -4.41 -29.02
CA SER A 42 16.69 -3.86 -29.97
C SER A 42 16.38 -2.44 -30.43
N THR A 43 15.11 -2.07 -30.54
CA THR A 43 14.70 -0.71 -30.93
C THR A 43 14.92 0.29 -29.79
N LEU A 44 14.74 -0.13 -28.54
CA LEU A 44 15.04 0.72 -27.39
C LEU A 44 16.56 0.86 -27.18
N GLU A 45 17.32 -0.23 -27.39
CA GLU A 45 18.79 -0.23 -27.31
C GLU A 45 19.41 0.70 -28.34
N GLU A 46 18.88 0.71 -29.57
CA GLU A 46 19.30 1.63 -30.63
C GLU A 46 19.05 3.09 -30.22
N THR A 47 17.84 3.43 -29.78
CA THR A 47 17.53 4.79 -29.30
C THR A 47 18.39 5.21 -28.11
N PHE A 48 18.62 4.31 -27.15
CA PHE A 48 19.52 4.56 -26.02
C PHE A 48 20.92 4.89 -26.52
N ALA A 49 21.47 4.06 -27.42
CA ALA A 49 22.85 4.20 -27.89
C ALA A 49 23.04 5.47 -28.72
N ASP A 50 22.07 5.79 -29.59
CA ASP A 50 22.07 7.01 -30.39
C ASP A 50 22.03 8.25 -29.47
N THR A 51 21.15 8.26 -28.47
CA THR A 51 21.03 9.37 -27.52
C THR A 51 22.29 9.55 -26.69
N LEU A 52 22.88 8.44 -26.21
CA LEU A 52 24.11 8.49 -25.45
C LEU A 52 25.28 9.03 -26.29
N ALA A 53 25.38 8.60 -27.56
CA ALA A 53 26.40 9.11 -28.47
C ALA A 53 26.23 10.62 -28.74
N ASP A 54 24.99 11.10 -28.86
CA ASP A 54 24.69 12.53 -29.00
C ASP A 54 25.13 13.31 -27.74
N LEU A 55 24.78 12.82 -26.53
CA LEU A 55 25.19 13.43 -25.25
C LEU A 55 26.72 13.46 -25.09
N GLU A 56 27.41 12.36 -25.40
CA GLU A 56 28.88 12.29 -25.36
C GLU A 56 29.54 13.22 -26.39
N SER A 57 28.89 13.51 -27.51
CA SER A 57 29.41 14.40 -28.55
C SER A 57 29.28 15.89 -28.21
N ASP A 58 28.36 16.25 -27.33
CA ASP A 58 28.12 17.63 -26.88
C ASP A 58 29.01 18.04 -25.69
N VAL A 59 29.62 17.07 -24.98
CA VAL A 59 30.59 17.34 -23.91
C VAL A 59 31.98 17.57 -24.52
N GLY A 60 32.28 18.83 -24.86
CA GLY A 60 33.67 19.25 -25.07
C GLY A 60 34.47 19.08 -23.78
N ASP A 61 35.69 18.52 -23.88
CA ASP A 61 36.63 18.23 -22.80
C ASP A 61 36.67 19.31 -21.68
N GLU A 62 35.82 19.18 -20.66
CA GLU A 62 35.96 19.91 -19.40
C GLU A 62 36.60 18.99 -18.36
N ASP A 63 37.92 19.05 -18.35
CA ASP A 63 38.84 18.54 -17.34
C ASP A 63 38.37 18.94 -15.93
N SER A 64 37.69 18.02 -15.25
CA SER A 64 37.19 18.22 -13.89
C SER A 64 38.21 17.64 -12.92
N GLY A 65 39.04 18.53 -12.39
CA GLY A 65 40.01 18.25 -11.34
C GLY A 65 39.37 17.57 -10.14
N GLY A 66 40.03 16.51 -9.67
CA GLY A 66 39.64 15.76 -8.49
C GLY A 66 39.69 16.60 -7.23
N ASP A 67 38.52 16.76 -6.61
CA ASP A 67 38.39 16.96 -5.18
C ASP A 67 37.84 15.65 -4.63
N GLU A 68 38.47 15.08 -3.60
CA GLU A 68 38.05 13.84 -2.94
C GLU A 68 36.75 14.11 -2.16
N SER A 69 35.66 14.32 -2.89
CA SER A 69 34.31 14.30 -2.36
C SER A 69 34.00 12.86 -1.92
N PRO A 70 33.21 12.67 -0.85
CA PRO A 70 32.78 11.34 -0.44
C PRO A 70 32.21 10.62 -1.67
N THR A 71 32.60 9.36 -1.88
CA THR A 71 32.16 8.56 -3.02
C THR A 71 30.64 8.48 -3.00
N VAL A 72 29.99 9.27 -3.84
CA VAL A 72 28.53 9.28 -3.98
C VAL A 72 28.15 8.03 -4.76
N ILE A 73 27.33 7.17 -4.15
CA ILE A 73 26.93 5.90 -4.76
C ILE A 73 25.58 6.12 -5.46
N PRO A 74 25.42 5.68 -6.74
CA PRO A 74 24.12 5.65 -7.38
C PRO A 74 23.10 4.87 -6.55
N LEU A 75 21.87 5.37 -6.43
CA LEU A 75 20.89 4.75 -5.53
C LEU A 75 20.49 3.34 -5.99
N ASP A 76 20.50 3.05 -7.29
CA ASP A 76 20.27 1.69 -7.81
C ASP A 76 21.38 0.71 -7.38
N VAL A 77 22.64 1.12 -7.51
CA VAL A 77 23.79 0.33 -7.04
C VAL A 77 23.72 0.10 -5.54
N PHE A 78 23.39 1.14 -4.77
CA PHE A 78 23.21 1.02 -3.33
C PHE A 78 22.15 -0.04 -2.98
N LEU A 79 21.01 -0.03 -3.67
CA LEU A 79 19.95 -1.01 -3.39
C LEU A 79 20.36 -2.43 -3.74
N ASP A 80 21.03 -2.64 -4.87
CA ASP A 80 21.49 -3.96 -5.29
C ASP A 80 22.57 -4.54 -4.34
N ASP A 81 23.46 -3.69 -3.82
CA ASP A 81 24.58 -4.11 -2.98
C ASP A 81 24.22 -4.19 -1.48
N HIS A 82 23.36 -3.31 -0.98
CA HIS A 82 23.15 -3.11 0.45
C HIS A 82 21.75 -3.44 0.96
N VAL A 83 20.74 -3.63 0.11
CA VAL A 83 19.42 -4.08 0.59
C VAL A 83 19.36 -5.60 0.56
N GLU A 84 19.36 -6.22 1.75
CA GLU A 84 19.21 -7.68 1.87
C GLU A 84 17.81 -8.16 1.47
N LYS A 85 16.78 -7.39 1.83
CA LYS A 85 15.39 -7.73 1.54
C LYS A 85 14.46 -6.54 1.68
N VAL A 86 13.34 -6.62 0.96
CA VAL A 86 12.21 -5.72 1.13
C VAL A 86 11.07 -6.50 1.79
N ILE A 87 10.50 -5.97 2.87
CA ILE A 87 9.27 -6.52 3.44
C ILE A 87 8.12 -5.62 3.00
N LYS A 88 7.20 -6.17 2.20
CA LYS A 88 5.96 -5.48 1.84
C LYS A 88 4.87 -5.90 2.81
N HIS A 89 4.47 -4.97 3.67
CA HIS A 89 3.35 -5.11 4.59
C HIS A 89 2.07 -4.76 3.85
N VAL A 90 1.25 -5.78 3.61
CA VAL A 90 -0.05 -5.67 2.96
C VAL A 90 -1.09 -5.53 4.06
N PRO A 91 -1.70 -4.35 4.24
CA PRO A 91 -2.75 -4.19 5.23
C PRO A 91 -3.99 -4.96 4.78
N THR A 92 -4.66 -5.60 5.72
CA THR A 92 -5.98 -6.22 5.48
C THR A 92 -7.10 -5.18 5.31
N ASP A 93 -6.87 -3.94 5.75
CA ASP A 93 -7.80 -2.84 5.57
C ASP A 93 -7.86 -2.44 4.09
N ALA A 94 -9.06 -2.48 3.51
CA ALA A 94 -9.26 -2.39 2.08
C ALA A 94 -8.84 -1.03 1.45
N SER A 95 -8.61 0.01 2.27
CA SER A 95 -8.17 1.33 1.80
C SER A 95 -6.79 1.76 2.30
N ALA A 96 -6.07 0.91 3.03
CA ALA A 96 -4.76 1.26 3.54
C ALA A 96 -3.69 1.00 2.48
N ASP A 97 -2.74 1.93 2.36
CA ASP A 97 -1.58 1.74 1.47
C ASP A 97 -0.62 0.72 2.07
N ALA A 98 0.01 -0.10 1.21
CA ALA A 98 1.05 -1.00 1.64
C ALA A 98 2.27 -0.23 2.16
N ARG A 99 2.81 -0.65 3.30
CA ARG A 99 4.08 -0.15 3.84
C ARG A 99 5.21 -1.07 3.41
N TYR A 100 6.39 -0.50 3.18
CA TYR A 100 7.59 -1.22 2.79
C TYR A 100 8.68 -0.97 3.83
N THR A 101 9.25 -2.03 4.37
CA THR A 101 10.46 -1.98 5.19
C THR A 101 11.63 -2.49 4.37
N TRP A 102 12.60 -1.63 4.12
CA TRP A 102 13.85 -1.95 3.45
C TRP A 102 14.88 -2.30 4.51
N VAL A 103 15.36 -3.55 4.51
CA VAL A 103 16.33 -4.02 5.50
C VAL A 103 17.72 -3.98 4.85
N LEU A 104 18.59 -3.15 5.41
CA LEU A 104 19.96 -3.02 4.95
C LEU A 104 20.83 -4.15 5.51
N ASP A 105 21.94 -4.45 4.83
CA ASP A 105 22.98 -5.38 5.27
C ASP A 105 23.66 -4.98 6.59
N THR A 106 23.63 -3.69 6.94
CA THR A 106 24.03 -3.14 8.24
C THR A 106 23.04 -3.44 9.36
N GLY A 107 21.83 -3.92 9.03
CA GLY A 107 20.73 -4.18 9.97
C GLY A 107 19.80 -2.98 10.22
N GLU A 108 20.15 -1.81 9.67
CA GLU A 108 19.30 -0.62 9.65
C GLU A 108 18.03 -0.84 8.82
N ARG A 109 17.00 -0.02 9.08
CA ARG A 109 15.68 -0.18 8.46
C ARG A 109 15.12 1.15 8.02
N VAL A 110 14.77 1.22 6.74
CA VAL A 110 14.09 2.38 6.16
C VAL A 110 12.63 1.99 5.92
N GLU A 111 11.70 2.83 6.34
CA GLU A 111 10.26 2.60 6.16
C GLU A 111 9.67 3.58 5.16
N THR A 112 8.89 3.08 4.21
CA THR A 112 8.24 3.93 3.21
C THR A 112 6.84 3.43 2.90
N VAL A 113 5.96 4.32 2.43
CA VAL A 113 4.63 3.95 1.89
C VAL A 113 4.60 4.21 0.39
N ARG A 114 5.00 5.42 -0.03
CA ARG A 114 5.10 5.81 -1.45
C ARG A 114 6.37 6.58 -1.79
N GLN A 115 7.11 7.03 -0.78
CA GLN A 115 8.31 7.86 -0.89
C GLN A 115 9.35 7.22 -1.82
N HIS A 116 9.50 5.89 -1.75
CA HIS A 116 10.41 5.13 -2.60
C HIS A 116 10.16 5.28 -4.11
N ASN A 117 8.99 5.76 -4.54
CA ASN A 117 8.69 5.97 -5.96
C ASN A 117 9.34 7.24 -6.55
N ALA A 118 9.82 8.16 -5.71
CA ALA A 118 10.53 9.35 -6.13
C ALA A 118 11.99 9.23 -5.69
N LEU A 119 12.93 9.37 -6.65
CA LEU A 119 14.35 9.07 -6.41
C LEU A 119 14.90 9.88 -5.25
N ASN A 120 14.73 11.20 -5.32
CA ASN A 120 15.30 12.12 -4.33
C ASN A 120 14.70 11.91 -2.93
N HIS A 121 13.38 11.66 -2.85
CA HIS A 121 12.76 11.38 -1.55
C HIS A 121 13.30 10.08 -0.98
N PHE A 122 13.50 9.05 -1.79
CA PHE A 122 14.04 7.80 -1.26
C PHE A 122 15.51 7.92 -0.87
N ALA A 123 16.30 8.66 -1.66
CA ALA A 123 17.67 8.99 -1.32
C ALA A 123 17.76 9.69 0.04
N ASP A 124 16.84 10.62 0.33
CA ASP A 124 16.75 11.29 1.63
C ASP A 124 16.42 10.30 2.76
N GLU A 125 15.43 9.42 2.57
CA GLU A 125 15.07 8.39 3.57
C GLU A 125 16.23 7.41 3.85
N ILE A 126 17.03 7.06 2.84
CA ILE A 126 18.25 6.24 3.02
C ILE A 126 19.33 7.02 3.77
N HIS A 127 19.53 8.29 3.42
CA HIS A 127 20.55 9.13 4.04
C HIS A 127 20.25 9.45 5.52
N ASP A 128 18.97 9.57 5.87
CA ASP A 128 18.55 9.83 7.25
C ASP A 128 18.83 8.65 8.20
N VAL A 129 18.93 7.44 7.65
CA VAL A 129 19.03 6.20 8.43
C VAL A 129 20.39 5.53 8.30
N SER A 130 21.14 5.80 7.24
CA SER A 130 22.40 5.12 6.95
C SER A 130 23.56 6.11 6.79
N GLU A 131 24.79 5.63 6.98
CA GLU A 131 26.00 6.45 6.79
C GLU A 131 26.32 6.73 5.30
N TYR A 132 25.55 6.16 4.37
CA TYR A 132 25.81 6.27 2.95
C TYR A 132 25.38 7.63 2.37
N VAL A 133 26.21 8.14 1.46
CA VAL A 133 25.88 9.29 0.63
C VAL A 133 25.45 8.76 -0.73
N VAL A 134 24.14 8.76 -0.96
CA VAL A 134 23.54 8.30 -2.22
C VAL A 134 23.31 9.47 -3.18
N ALA A 135 23.46 9.20 -4.47
CA ALA A 135 23.28 10.19 -5.52
C ALA A 135 21.85 10.76 -5.50
N ARG A 136 21.77 12.09 -5.59
CA ARG A 136 20.53 12.81 -5.85
C ARG A 136 20.53 13.27 -7.29
N GLU A 137 19.34 13.40 -7.85
CA GLU A 137 19.15 13.70 -9.26
C GLU A 137 18.42 15.02 -9.47
N THR A 138 18.72 15.68 -10.59
CA THR A 138 18.16 16.99 -10.95
C THR A 138 17.31 16.99 -12.22
N SER A 139 17.06 15.83 -12.85
CA SER A 139 16.33 15.72 -14.13
C SER A 139 15.00 14.95 -14.00
N ASP A 140 13.91 15.57 -14.45
CA ASP A 140 12.58 14.96 -14.55
C ASP A 140 12.54 13.68 -15.42
N ALA A 141 13.49 13.53 -16.35
CA ALA A 141 13.53 12.36 -17.25
C ALA A 141 13.79 11.06 -16.47
N CYS A 142 14.60 11.16 -15.43
CA CYS A 142 15.09 10.01 -14.70
C CYS A 142 14.14 9.53 -13.60
N ASP A 143 13.16 10.35 -13.19
CA ASP A 143 12.05 9.92 -12.32
C ASP A 143 11.28 8.71 -12.90
N LEU A 144 11.07 8.65 -14.22
CA LEU A 144 10.37 7.53 -14.86
C LEU A 144 11.22 6.25 -14.86
N ALA A 145 12.52 6.39 -15.14
CA ALA A 145 13.47 5.28 -15.12
C ALA A 145 13.56 4.69 -13.70
N TRP A 146 13.72 5.58 -12.72
CA TRP A 146 13.71 5.25 -11.29
C TRP A 146 12.43 4.53 -10.88
N TYR A 147 11.26 5.11 -11.19
CA TYR A 147 9.97 4.52 -10.85
C TYR A 147 9.82 3.09 -11.36
N LEU A 148 10.32 2.82 -12.57
CA LEU A 148 10.28 1.47 -13.14
C LEU A 148 11.30 0.55 -12.46
N TYR A 149 12.51 1.03 -12.19
CA TYR A 149 13.54 0.29 -11.47
C TYR A 149 13.08 -0.15 -10.08
N VAL A 150 12.66 0.79 -9.24
CA VAL A 150 12.28 0.48 -7.84
C VAL A 150 11.13 -0.51 -7.77
N ARG A 151 10.18 -0.45 -8.72
CA ARG A 151 9.09 -1.44 -8.80
C ARG A 151 9.57 -2.83 -9.20
N LEU A 152 10.54 -2.94 -10.10
CA LEU A 152 11.13 -4.22 -10.47
C LEU A 152 11.95 -4.79 -9.32
N PHE A 153 12.77 -3.96 -8.68
CA PHE A 153 13.54 -4.31 -7.50
C PHE A 153 12.65 -4.85 -6.39
N ILE A 154 11.60 -4.12 -6.00
CA ILE A 154 10.61 -4.58 -5.00
C ILE A 154 9.99 -5.91 -5.45
N ARG A 155 9.59 -6.05 -6.72
CA ARG A 155 8.96 -7.28 -7.20
C ARG A 155 9.87 -8.50 -7.03
N GLU A 156 11.17 -8.32 -7.25
CA GLU A 156 12.17 -9.39 -7.24
C GLU A 156 12.71 -9.70 -5.84
N ASN A 157 12.77 -8.69 -4.97
CA ASN A 157 13.39 -8.79 -3.64
C ASN A 157 12.38 -8.74 -2.46
N LYS A 158 11.07 -8.64 -2.72
CA LYS A 158 10.07 -8.59 -1.65
C LYS A 158 9.77 -9.93 -1.01
N VAL A 159 9.53 -9.87 0.30
CA VAL A 159 8.74 -10.83 1.06
C VAL A 159 7.44 -10.12 1.44
N GLU A 160 6.30 -10.72 1.10
CA GLU A 160 5.01 -10.18 1.51
C GLU A 160 4.66 -10.66 2.93
N ARG A 161 4.16 -9.74 3.75
CA ARG A 161 3.58 -10.02 5.06
C ARG A 161 2.23 -9.35 5.13
N GLU A 162 1.23 -10.12 5.53
CA GLU A 162 -0.06 -9.56 5.86
C GLU A 162 0.02 -8.93 7.25
N GLU A 163 -0.47 -7.69 7.36
CA GLU A 163 -0.63 -7.01 8.65
C GLU A 163 -2.12 -6.72 8.83
N THR A 164 -2.68 -7.20 9.93
CA THR A 164 -4.07 -6.92 10.25
C THR A 164 -4.22 -5.45 10.60
N GLY A 165 -4.95 -4.71 9.76
CA GLY A 165 -5.23 -3.30 9.98
C GLY A 165 -6.23 -3.09 11.12
N GLU A 166 -6.25 -1.88 11.67
CA GLU A 166 -7.10 -1.53 12.82
C GLU A 166 -8.59 -1.69 12.50
N ARG A 167 -9.03 -1.39 11.28
CA ARG A 167 -10.44 -1.54 10.89
C ARG A 167 -10.82 -3.01 10.75
N THR A 168 -9.89 -3.84 10.27
CA THR A 168 -10.05 -5.29 10.23
C THR A 168 -10.20 -5.87 11.64
N LEU A 169 -9.29 -5.50 12.55
CA LEU A 169 -9.37 -5.92 13.94
C LEU A 169 -10.68 -5.46 14.60
N ALA A 170 -11.12 -4.22 14.34
CA ALA A 170 -12.38 -3.70 14.83
C ALA A 170 -13.60 -4.51 14.32
N ILE A 171 -13.60 -4.95 13.05
CA ILE A 171 -14.65 -5.81 12.52
C ILE A 171 -14.62 -7.19 13.18
N GLU A 172 -13.45 -7.79 13.33
CA GLU A 172 -13.29 -9.10 13.97
C GLU A 172 -13.73 -9.08 15.43
N ASP A 173 -13.38 -8.03 16.17
CA ASP A 173 -13.79 -7.87 17.57
C ASP A 173 -15.29 -7.53 17.68
N LEU A 174 -15.84 -6.73 16.77
CA LEU A 174 -17.29 -6.54 16.67
C LEU A 174 -18.01 -7.86 16.45
N GLN A 175 -17.55 -8.67 15.49
CA GLN A 175 -18.12 -9.98 15.20
C GLN A 175 -18.06 -10.90 16.43
N ALA A 176 -16.91 -10.96 17.09
CA ALA A 176 -16.73 -11.75 18.30
C ALA A 176 -17.61 -11.26 19.47
N ASP A 177 -17.80 -9.95 19.62
CA ASP A 177 -18.71 -9.38 20.62
C ASP A 177 -20.17 -9.73 20.32
N LEU A 178 -20.57 -9.63 19.05
CA LEU A 178 -21.92 -9.97 18.61
C LEU A 178 -22.23 -11.47 18.79
N ASN A 179 -21.29 -12.38 18.52
CA ASN A 179 -21.44 -13.82 18.76
C ASN A 179 -21.72 -14.20 20.23
N ARG A 180 -21.40 -13.32 21.19
CA ARG A 180 -21.60 -13.57 22.62
C ARG A 180 -22.88 -12.95 23.16
N ARG A 181 -23.61 -12.20 22.33
CA ARG A 181 -24.80 -11.46 22.73
C ARG A 181 -26.05 -12.27 22.51
N GLU A 182 -27.07 -11.96 23.30
CA GLU A 182 -28.38 -12.55 23.15
C GLU A 182 -29.13 -11.86 22.00
N VAL A 183 -29.90 -12.64 21.26
CA VAL A 183 -30.77 -12.16 20.18
C VAL A 183 -32.20 -12.09 20.71
N MET A 184 -32.84 -10.95 20.53
CA MET A 184 -34.18 -10.67 21.03
C MET A 184 -35.13 -10.35 19.87
N SER A 185 -36.35 -10.88 19.97
CA SER A 185 -37.43 -10.66 18.98
C SER A 185 -38.24 -9.39 19.24
N GLU A 186 -38.11 -8.80 20.43
CA GLU A 186 -38.82 -7.59 20.83
C GLU A 186 -37.85 -6.39 20.86
N ILE A 187 -38.17 -5.35 20.08
CA ILE A 187 -37.27 -4.20 19.92
C ILE A 187 -37.07 -3.43 21.23
N ASP A 188 -38.11 -3.32 22.06
CA ASP A 188 -38.05 -2.60 23.33
C ASP A 188 -37.11 -3.30 24.34
N ASP A 189 -37.15 -4.63 24.36
CA ASP A 189 -36.30 -5.45 25.23
C ASP A 189 -34.85 -5.41 24.75
N ALA A 190 -34.64 -5.57 23.43
CA ALA A 190 -33.33 -5.45 22.81
C ALA A 190 -32.69 -4.08 23.08
N ALA A 191 -33.48 -3.00 22.97
CA ALA A 191 -32.98 -1.66 23.17
C ALA A 191 -32.66 -1.36 24.64
N THR A 192 -33.50 -1.84 25.57
CA THR A 192 -33.30 -1.67 27.02
C THR A 192 -32.08 -2.45 27.51
N SER A 193 -31.94 -3.69 27.06
CA SER A 193 -30.86 -4.61 27.45
C SER A 193 -29.59 -4.43 26.61
N ARG A 194 -29.63 -3.59 25.58
CA ARG A 194 -28.55 -3.39 24.59
C ARG A 194 -28.12 -4.71 23.93
N GLN A 195 -29.11 -5.50 23.56
CA GLN A 195 -28.95 -6.77 22.87
C GLN A 195 -29.30 -6.63 21.38
N ILE A 196 -29.07 -7.69 20.63
CA ILE A 196 -29.33 -7.72 19.19
C ILE A 196 -30.83 -7.84 18.97
N TYR A 197 -31.37 -7.06 18.04
CA TYR A 197 -32.77 -7.16 17.64
C TYR A 197 -32.89 -7.91 16.31
N LEU A 198 -33.60 -9.04 16.33
CA LEU A 198 -33.96 -9.83 15.15
C LEU A 198 -35.50 -9.79 14.99
N PRO A 199 -36.04 -9.09 13.99
CA PRO A 199 -37.48 -8.89 13.87
C PRO A 199 -38.25 -10.16 13.51
N ASP A 200 -37.62 -11.10 12.81
CA ASP A 200 -38.19 -12.35 12.31
C ASP A 200 -37.08 -13.40 12.16
N GLU A 201 -37.40 -14.67 12.40
CA GLU A 201 -36.48 -15.80 12.23
C GLU A 201 -36.07 -16.04 10.77
N ASP A 202 -36.79 -15.49 9.79
CA ASP A 202 -36.47 -15.52 8.36
C ASP A 202 -35.86 -14.19 7.86
N ALA A 203 -35.55 -13.25 8.76
CA ALA A 203 -34.99 -11.96 8.35
C ALA A 203 -33.56 -12.11 7.83
N ASP A 204 -33.26 -11.47 6.69
CA ASP A 204 -31.91 -11.39 6.11
C ASP A 204 -30.95 -10.50 6.93
N TYR A 205 -31.48 -9.69 7.85
CA TYR A 205 -30.71 -8.67 8.56
C TYR A 205 -31.06 -8.59 10.04
N VAL A 206 -30.03 -8.32 10.83
CA VAL A 206 -30.14 -8.02 12.26
C VAL A 206 -29.93 -6.54 12.55
N TRP A 207 -30.47 -6.08 13.67
CA TRP A 207 -30.36 -4.70 14.12
C TRP A 207 -29.51 -4.60 15.38
N ILE A 208 -28.38 -3.92 15.25
CA ILE A 208 -27.39 -3.76 16.31
C ILE A 208 -27.53 -2.37 16.94
N PRO A 209 -27.75 -2.26 18.26
CA PRO A 209 -27.74 -0.97 18.94
C PRO A 209 -26.46 -0.17 18.63
N ASN A 210 -26.61 1.09 18.21
CA ASN A 210 -25.49 1.94 17.81
C ASN A 210 -24.42 2.10 18.90
N LYS A 211 -24.79 1.95 20.18
CA LYS A 211 -23.84 1.99 21.30
C LYS A 211 -22.79 0.87 21.23
N ILE A 212 -23.14 -0.32 20.74
CA ILE A 212 -22.20 -1.44 20.61
C ILE A 212 -21.12 -1.07 19.60
N ILE A 213 -21.54 -0.59 18.43
CA ILE A 213 -20.62 -0.13 17.38
C ILE A 213 -19.75 1.04 17.89
N GLN A 214 -20.32 1.97 18.67
CA GLN A 214 -19.58 3.09 19.25
C GLN A 214 -18.44 2.66 20.18
N PHE A 215 -18.62 1.59 20.96
CA PHE A 215 -17.55 1.08 21.81
C PHE A 215 -16.39 0.54 20.97
N ILE A 216 -16.69 -0.30 19.98
CA ILE A 216 -15.67 -0.85 19.06
C ILE A 216 -14.88 0.26 18.38
N VAL A 217 -15.54 1.25 17.76
CA VAL A 217 -14.80 2.31 17.05
C VAL A 217 -13.96 3.18 17.99
N THR A 218 -14.37 3.31 19.25
CA THR A 218 -13.60 4.03 20.27
C THR A 218 -12.36 3.25 20.69
N ASP A 219 -12.48 1.93 20.88
CA ASP A 219 -11.37 1.08 21.33
C ASP A 219 -10.24 0.98 20.28
N TYR A 220 -10.59 1.11 19.00
CA TYR A 220 -9.66 1.10 17.89
C TYR A 220 -9.33 2.50 17.33
N GLU A 221 -9.80 3.57 17.97
CA GLU A 221 -9.60 4.97 17.55
C GLU A 221 -9.97 5.26 16.07
N ILE A 222 -10.93 4.52 15.52
CA ILE A 222 -11.41 4.69 14.13
C ILE A 222 -12.73 5.46 14.08
N ASP A 223 -13.03 6.03 12.93
CA ASP A 223 -14.32 6.69 12.70
C ASP A 223 -15.42 5.68 12.32
N MET A 224 -16.65 5.99 12.74
CA MET A 224 -17.83 5.19 12.43
C MET A 224 -18.05 5.00 10.92
N GLN A 225 -17.69 6.01 10.12
CA GLN A 225 -17.78 5.95 8.66
C GLN A 225 -16.72 5.04 8.04
N ASP A 226 -15.55 4.95 8.67
CA ASP A 226 -14.45 4.11 8.21
C ASP A 226 -14.75 2.63 8.49
N LEU A 227 -15.27 2.30 9.68
CA LEU A 227 -15.78 0.96 9.97
C LEU A 227 -16.88 0.57 8.97
N ALA A 228 -17.82 1.48 8.70
CA ALA A 228 -18.89 1.25 7.72
C ALA A 228 -18.37 0.99 6.30
N ARG A 229 -17.35 1.72 5.85
CA ARG A 229 -16.72 1.52 4.53
C ARG A 229 -16.03 0.16 4.45
N GLU A 230 -15.34 -0.24 5.50
CA GLU A 230 -14.67 -1.53 5.55
C GLU A 230 -15.69 -2.69 5.53
N MET A 231 -16.79 -2.59 6.28
CA MET A 231 -17.88 -3.57 6.24
C MET A 231 -18.58 -3.63 4.86
N ASP A 232 -18.73 -2.49 4.18
CA ASP A 232 -19.28 -2.43 2.82
C ASP A 232 -18.38 -3.17 1.82
N ASN A 233 -17.07 -2.96 1.89
CA ASN A 233 -16.10 -3.64 1.03
C ASN A 233 -16.12 -5.17 1.22
N ARG A 234 -16.54 -5.63 2.40
CA ARG A 234 -16.69 -7.05 2.75
C ARG A 234 -18.09 -7.62 2.49
N ASN A 235 -19.04 -6.79 2.03
CA ASN A 235 -20.46 -7.15 1.87
C ASN A 235 -21.12 -7.65 3.16
N GLN A 236 -20.73 -7.10 4.32
CA GLN A 236 -21.19 -7.54 5.65
C GLN A 236 -22.27 -6.61 6.25
N ARG A 237 -22.74 -5.62 5.49
CA ARG A 237 -23.71 -4.62 5.95
C ARG A 237 -25.00 -4.70 5.15
N GLY A 238 -26.12 -4.45 5.84
CA GLY A 238 -27.40 -4.27 5.19
C GLY A 238 -27.50 -3.00 4.33
N PRO A 239 -28.58 -2.85 3.55
CA PRO A 239 -28.77 -1.75 2.60
C PRO A 239 -28.87 -0.38 3.27
N ARG A 240 -29.12 -0.30 4.58
CA ARG A 240 -29.11 0.94 5.37
C ARG A 240 -28.03 0.90 6.44
N GLN A 241 -27.09 1.83 6.38
CA GLN A 241 -26.01 1.94 7.37
C GLN A 241 -26.52 2.07 8.80
N SER A 242 -27.52 2.93 9.03
CA SER A 242 -28.21 3.04 10.32
C SER A 242 -29.62 3.57 10.17
N GLU A 243 -30.51 3.15 11.05
CA GLU A 243 -31.90 3.59 11.12
C GLU A 243 -32.26 4.01 12.54
N VAL A 244 -33.08 5.05 12.68
CA VAL A 244 -33.66 5.43 13.97
C VAL A 244 -34.99 4.70 14.11
N LYS A 245 -35.14 3.96 15.21
CA LYS A 245 -36.38 3.25 15.56
C LYS A 245 -36.91 3.79 16.88
N ASP A 246 -38.23 3.87 16.98
CA ASP A 246 -38.90 4.14 18.26
C ASP A 246 -38.85 2.86 19.09
N ALA A 247 -38.18 2.91 20.25
CA ALA A 247 -38.00 1.78 21.15
C ALA A 247 -37.89 2.27 22.61
N ALA A 248 -38.51 1.56 23.54
CA ALA A 248 -38.52 1.86 24.98
C ALA A 248 -38.94 3.33 25.27
N SER A 249 -39.97 3.81 24.58
CA SER A 249 -40.47 5.20 24.67
C SER A 249 -39.46 6.30 24.26
N THR A 250 -38.39 5.94 23.55
CA THR A 250 -37.39 6.88 23.04
C THR A 250 -36.96 6.52 21.62
N GLN A 251 -36.21 7.40 20.97
CA GLN A 251 -35.63 7.15 19.66
C GLN A 251 -34.21 6.60 19.81
N MET A 252 -33.99 5.37 19.34
CA MET A 252 -32.68 4.73 19.36
C MET A 252 -32.21 4.42 17.94
N ARG A 253 -30.91 4.61 17.72
CA ARG A 253 -30.27 4.30 16.45
C ARG A 253 -29.76 2.87 16.46
N PHE A 254 -30.04 2.16 15.39
CA PHE A 254 -29.57 0.81 15.14
C PHE A 254 -28.80 0.75 13.84
N TRP A 255 -27.80 -0.12 13.77
CA TRP A 255 -27.11 -0.52 12.56
C TRP A 255 -27.76 -1.78 12.01
N GLN A 256 -27.90 -1.85 10.69
CA GLN A 256 -28.42 -3.04 10.03
C GLN A 256 -27.24 -3.83 9.48
N LEU A 257 -27.02 -5.03 10.00
CA LEU A 257 -25.97 -5.95 9.51
C LEU A 257 -26.59 -7.15 8.84
N ASP A 258 -25.84 -7.76 7.92
CA ASP A 258 -26.20 -9.06 7.35
C ASP A 258 -26.31 -10.08 8.48
N ARG A 259 -27.29 -10.98 8.42
CA ARG A 259 -27.45 -12.03 9.44
C ARG A 259 -26.24 -12.96 9.47
N ASP A 260 -25.61 -13.24 8.33
CA ASP A 260 -24.45 -14.13 8.29
C ASP A 260 -23.18 -13.46 8.81
N PHE A 261 -23.25 -12.18 9.22
CA PHE A 261 -22.12 -11.47 9.80
C PHE A 261 -21.65 -12.11 11.11
N ALA A 262 -22.55 -12.66 11.93
CA ALA A 262 -22.20 -13.30 13.18
C ALA A 262 -23.14 -14.49 13.43
N ASP A 263 -22.78 -15.37 14.36
CA ASP A 263 -23.59 -16.52 14.75
C ASP A 263 -24.73 -16.07 15.66
N PHE A 264 -25.83 -15.63 15.03
CA PHE A 264 -27.04 -15.16 15.70
C PHE A 264 -28.08 -16.27 15.92
N ASP A 265 -27.89 -17.41 15.27
CA ASP A 265 -28.75 -18.59 15.38
C ASP A 265 -28.29 -19.38 16.59
N GLY A 266 -28.62 -18.88 17.79
CA GLY A 266 -28.18 -19.45 19.05
C GLY A 266 -28.18 -20.98 19.06
N GLY A 267 -26.98 -21.55 19.22
CA GLY A 267 -26.64 -22.95 19.07
C GLY A 267 -27.76 -23.99 19.27
N ASP A 268 -27.98 -24.78 18.22
CA ASP A 268 -28.07 -26.23 18.39
C ASP A 268 -26.71 -26.68 18.96
N SER A 269 -26.62 -26.70 20.28
CA SER A 269 -25.67 -27.57 20.97
C SER A 269 -26.20 -28.99 20.87
N ASP A 270 -25.99 -29.62 19.72
CA ASP A 270 -26.05 -31.08 19.59
C ASP A 270 -24.81 -31.67 20.29
N ASP A 271 -25.07 -32.29 21.46
CA ASP A 271 -24.30 -33.34 22.19
C ASP A 271 -22.76 -33.29 22.26
#